data_AF-A0A9N9J900-F1
#
_entry.id   AF-A0A9N9J900-F1
#
_cell.length_a   1.000
_cell.length_b   1.000
_cell.length_c   1.000
_cell.angle_alpha   90.00
_cell.angle_beta   90.00
_cell.angle_gamma   90.00
#
_symmetry.space_group_name_H-M   'P 1'
#
loop_
_entity.id
_entity.type
_entity.pdbx_description
1 polymer ?
#
loop_
_entity_poly.entity_id
_entity_poly.type
_entity_poly.pdbx_seq_one_letter_code
_entity_poly.pdbx_strand_id
1 'polypeptide(L)'
;MNKIKNCKESSSTNIKKRITLTGAQKKKLYEKKYNNPNLKGVKLAKEYGISLKDDSTLIQAKHQRKPDYPDLEEVMSIWAE
;
A
#
# COMPACT_ATOMS: atom_id res chain seq x y z
N MET A 1 41.48 -3.97 26.26
CA MET A 1 42.04 -3.33 25.04
C MET A 1 40.96 -3.31 23.98
N ASN A 2 40.32 -2.16 23.80
CA ASN A 2 39.14 -1.97 22.96
C ASN A 2 39.57 -1.73 21.51
N LYS A 3 39.08 -2.52 20.55
CA LYS A 3 39.16 -2.19 19.13
C LYS A 3 37.83 -1.57 18.69
N ILE A 4 37.74 -0.25 18.84
CA ILE A 4 36.68 0.57 18.25
C ILE A 4 36.92 0.55 16.74
N LYS A 5 36.03 -0.13 16.00
CA LYS A 5 36.02 -0.05 14.53
C LYS A 5 35.40 1.29 14.15
N ASN A 6 36.23 2.19 13.64
CA ASN A 6 35.80 3.45 13.03
C ASN A 6 34.92 3.14 11.81
N CYS A 7 33.61 3.34 11.95
CA CYS A 7 32.71 3.37 10.80
C CYS A 7 32.86 4.74 10.13
N LYS A 8 33.36 4.70 8.88
CA LYS A 8 33.52 5.85 7.98
C LYS A 8 32.24 6.71 7.99
N GLU A 9 32.41 7.98 8.30
CA GLU A 9 31.41 9.02 8.09
C GLU A 9 31.05 9.05 6.60
N SER A 10 29.80 8.68 6.30
CA SER A 10 29.29 8.78 4.94
C SER A 10 28.95 10.25 4.67
N SER A 11 29.65 10.84 3.70
CA SER A 11 29.37 12.15 3.13
C SER A 11 27.91 12.18 2.65
N SER A 12 27.02 12.79 3.44
CA SER A 12 25.60 12.84 3.18
C SER A 12 25.27 13.88 2.12
N THR A 13 25.40 13.52 0.84
CA THR A 13 24.54 14.14 -0.17
C THR A 13 23.10 13.92 0.27
N ASN A 14 22.33 14.98 0.45
CA ASN A 14 20.92 14.97 0.90
C ASN A 14 20.01 14.30 -0.16
N ILE A 15 20.22 13.01 -0.42
CA ILE A 15 19.28 12.17 -1.15
C ILE A 15 18.12 11.96 -0.19
N LYS A 16 17.02 12.69 -0.41
CA LYS A 16 15.79 12.53 0.37
C LYS A 16 15.42 11.05 0.36
N LYS A 17 15.59 10.38 1.50
CA LYS A 17 15.27 8.96 1.65
C LYS A 17 13.78 8.77 1.41
N ARG A 18 13.40 7.71 0.70
CA ARG A 18 12.00 7.34 0.47
C ARG A 18 11.34 7.10 1.84
N ILE A 19 10.27 7.84 2.14
CA ILE A 19 9.49 7.63 3.36
C ILE A 19 8.67 6.36 3.17
N THR A 20 8.95 5.34 3.97
CA THR A 20 8.18 4.09 4.00
C THR A 20 7.11 4.17 5.08
N LEU A 21 5.86 3.89 4.73
CA LEU A 21 4.77 3.82 5.70
C LEU A 21 4.89 2.57 6.58
N THR A 22 4.65 2.75 7.87
CA THR A 22 4.45 1.66 8.83
C THR A 22 3.14 0.91 8.53
N GLY A 23 3.02 -0.33 9.01
CA GLY A 23 1.80 -1.14 8.82
C GLY A 23 0.54 -0.45 9.33
N ALA A 24 0.61 0.24 10.48
CA ALA A 24 -0.50 1.00 11.04
C ALA A 24 -0.93 2.18 10.15
N GLN A 25 0.03 2.89 9.55
CA GLN A 25 -0.25 3.99 8.62
C GLN A 25 -0.91 3.48 7.34
N LYS A 26 -0.46 2.34 6.81
CA LYS A 26 -1.10 1.68 5.67
C LYS A 26 -2.56 1.34 5.98
N LYS A 27 -2.82 0.72 7.14
CA LYS A 27 -4.20 0.38 7.58
C LYS A 27 -5.11 1.62 7.62
N LYS A 28 -4.66 2.71 8.25
CA LYS A 28 -5.42 3.98 8.29
C LYS A 28 -5.67 4.57 6.90
N LEU A 29 -4.66 4.54 6.02
CA LEU A 29 -4.80 5.03 4.65
C LEU A 29 -5.86 4.24 3.87
N TYR A 30 -5.87 2.90 4.03
CA TYR A 30 -6.90 2.04 3.44
C TYR A 30 -8.30 2.36 3.95
N GLU A 31 -8.50 2.44 5.27
CA GLU A 31 -9.80 2.77 5.86
C GLU A 31 -10.30 4.13 5.38
N LYS A 32 -9.40 5.13 5.30
CA LYS A 32 -9.74 6.47 4.83
C LYS A 32 -10.18 6.50 3.37
N LYS A 33 -9.52 5.71 2.51
CA LYS A 33 -9.89 5.55 1.09
C LYS A 33 -11.19 4.76 0.93
N TYR A 34 -11.38 3.71 1.72
CA TYR A 34 -12.59 2.90 1.71
C TYR A 34 -13.83 3.72 2.07
N ASN A 35 -13.73 4.53 3.14
CA ASN A 35 -14.81 5.41 3.57
C ASN A 35 -15.04 6.60 2.61
N ASN A 36 -14.02 6.98 1.82
CA ASN A 36 -14.08 8.12 0.90
C ASN A 36 -13.53 7.74 -0.49
N PRO A 37 -14.30 6.98 -1.30
CA PRO A 37 -13.83 6.50 -2.60
C PRO A 37 -13.46 7.66 -3.55
N ASN A 38 -14.14 8.80 -3.43
CA ASN A 38 -13.92 10.02 -4.22
C ASN A 38 -12.70 10.86 -3.75
N LEU A 39 -12.02 10.44 -2.68
CA LEU A 39 -10.85 11.16 -2.19
C LEU A 39 -9.71 11.04 -3.20
N LYS A 40 -9.30 12.17 -3.80
CA LYS A 40 -8.21 12.22 -4.78
C LYS A 40 -6.92 11.71 -4.14
N GLY A 41 -6.23 10.79 -4.83
CA GLY A 41 -4.97 10.20 -4.35
C GLY A 41 -3.88 11.25 -4.07
N VAL A 42 -3.91 12.38 -4.77
CA VAL A 42 -2.99 13.52 -4.53
C VAL A 42 -3.12 14.06 -3.10
N LYS A 43 -4.32 14.10 -2.52
CA LYS A 43 -4.54 14.58 -1.15
C LYS A 43 -3.97 13.59 -0.13
N LEU A 44 -4.19 12.29 -0.35
CA LEU A 44 -3.65 11.22 0.50
C LEU A 44 -2.13 11.15 0.43
N ALA A 45 -1.57 11.23 -0.78
CA ALA A 45 -0.12 11.20 -0.99
C ALA A 45 0.58 12.35 -0.24
N LYS A 46 -0.01 13.55 -0.28
CA LYS A 46 0.49 14.73 0.44
C LYS A 46 0.40 14.54 1.97
N GLU A 47 -0.71 14.04 2.47
CA GLU A 47 -0.94 13.83 3.92
C GLU A 47 0.03 12.80 4.51
N TYR A 48 0.27 11.72 3.78
CA TYR A 48 1.12 10.61 4.24
C TYR A 48 2.58 10.73 3.77
N GLY A 49 2.94 11.79 3.04
CA GLY A 49 4.29 12.02 2.52
C GLY A 49 4.78 10.94 1.56
N ILE A 50 3.87 10.30 0.83
CA ILE A 50 4.18 9.20 -0.10
C ILE A 50 4.12 9.67 -1.56
N SER A 51 4.79 8.93 -2.44
CA SER A 51 4.64 9.14 -3.88
C SER A 51 3.25 8.74 -4.34
N LEU A 52 2.70 9.46 -5.32
CA LEU A 52 1.39 9.14 -5.92
C LEU A 52 1.35 7.71 -6.52
N LYS A 53 2.50 7.20 -6.99
CA LYS A 53 2.65 5.83 -7.50
C LYS A 53 2.46 4.76 -6.40
N ASP A 54 2.83 5.11 -5.16
CA ASP A 54 2.72 4.22 -4.01
C ASP A 54 1.27 4.16 -3.52
N ASP A 55 0.48 5.23 -3.67
CA ASP A 55 -0.96 5.26 -3.37
C ASP A 55 -1.76 4.33 -4.30
N SER A 56 -1.53 4.42 -5.62
CA SER A 56 -2.25 3.59 -6.60
C SER A 56 -1.97 2.09 -6.42
N THR A 57 -0.73 1.73 -6.10
CA THR A 57 -0.32 0.33 -5.90
C THR A 57 -0.80 -0.23 -4.56
N LEU A 58 -0.81 0.58 -3.49
CA LEU A 58 -1.39 0.18 -2.21
C LEU A 58 -2.87 -0.15 -2.38
N ILE A 59 -3.64 0.75 -3.01
CA ILE A 59 -5.11 0.65 -3.09
C ILE A 59 -5.57 -0.49 -4.02
N GLN A 60 -4.87 -0.73 -5.12
CA GLN A 60 -5.22 -1.82 -6.05
C GLN A 60 -4.98 -3.22 -5.48
N ALA A 61 -4.04 -3.38 -4.54
CA ALA A 61 -3.71 -4.69 -3.96
C ALA A 61 -4.88 -5.37 -3.20
N LYS A 62 -5.94 -4.62 -2.86
CA LYS A 62 -7.16 -5.14 -2.22
C LYS A 62 -8.38 -5.20 -3.15
N HIS A 63 -8.24 -4.90 -4.44
CA HIS A 63 -9.23 -5.39 -5.39
C HIS A 63 -9.09 -6.91 -5.39
N GLN A 64 -9.86 -7.57 -4.54
CA GLN A 64 -10.12 -8.99 -4.69
C GLN A 64 -10.50 -9.15 -6.15
N ARG A 65 -9.69 -9.90 -6.90
CA ARG A 65 -10.04 -10.29 -8.25
C ARG A 65 -11.45 -10.85 -8.14
N LYS A 66 -12.43 -10.20 -8.77
CA LYS A 66 -13.70 -10.88 -8.99
C LYS A 66 -13.31 -12.16 -9.73
N PRO A 67 -13.69 -13.35 -9.22
CA PRO A 67 -13.39 -14.57 -9.94
C PRO A 67 -13.99 -14.43 -11.34
N ASP A 68 -13.21 -14.76 -12.36
CA ASP A 68 -13.68 -14.71 -13.76
C ASP A 68 -14.79 -15.75 -14.01
N TYR A 69 -14.99 -16.66 -13.06
CA TYR A 69 -16.01 -17.70 -13.06
C TYR A 69 -17.02 -17.49 -11.92
N PRO A 70 -18.30 -17.85 -12.14
CA PRO A 70 -19.32 -17.84 -11.10
C PRO A 70 -18.99 -18.79 -9.95
N ASP A 71 -19.64 -18.57 -8.80
CA ASP A 71 -19.44 -19.40 -7.62
C ASP A 71 -19.87 -20.85 -7.91
N LEU A 72 -19.19 -21.82 -7.30
CA LEU A 72 -19.46 -23.24 -7.55
C LEU A 72 -20.90 -23.60 -7.18
N GLU A 73 -21.43 -22.98 -6.12
CA GLU A 73 -22.83 -23.15 -5.69
C GLU A 73 -23.82 -22.64 -6.76
N GLU A 74 -23.50 -21.55 -7.45
CA GLU A 74 -24.32 -20.98 -8.54
C GLU A 74 -24.33 -21.92 -9.75
N VAL A 75 -23.17 -22.46 -10.13
CA VAL A 75 -23.06 -23.44 -11.22
C VAL A 75 -23.80 -24.73 -10.90
N MET A 76 -23.68 -25.23 -9.66
CA MET A 76 -24.38 -26.44 -9.22
C MET A 76 -25.90 -26.24 -9.18
N SER A 77 -26.39 -25.05 -8.86
CA SER A 77 -27.83 -24.74 -8.85
C SER A 77 -28.45 -24.80 -10.24
N ILE A 78 -27.74 -24.32 -11.26
CA ILE A 78 -28.18 -24.37 -12.67
C ILE A 78 -28.20 -25.82 -13.20
N TRP A 79 -27.31 -26.68 -12.69
CA TRP A 79 -27.18 -28.05 -13.18
C TRP A 79 -28.11 -29.06 -12.48
N ALA A 80 -28.72 -28.65 -11.37
CA ALA A 80 -29.68 -29.44 -10.61
C ALA A 80 -31.15 -29.21 -11.06
N GLU A 81 -31.39 -28.26 -11.98
CA GLU A 81 -32.65 -28.09 -12.73
C GLU A 81 -32.67 -28.93 -14.01
#